data_AF-A0A382VZL0-F1
#
_entry.id   AF-A0A382VZL0-F1
#
_cell.length_a   1.000
_cell.length_b   1.000
_cell.length_c   1.000
_cell.angle_alpha   90.00
_cell.angle_beta   90.00
_cell.angle_gamma   90.00
#
_symmetry.space_group_name_H-M   'P 1'
#
loop_
_entity.id
_entity.type
_entity.pdbx_description
1 polymer ?
#
loop_
_entity_poly.entity_id
_entity_poly.type
_entity_poly.pdbx_seq_one_letter_code
_entity_poly.pdbx_strand_id
1 'polypeptide(L)'
;MAEQAPEFMGPSDHPLDPPSREEIAAAGSLLKKRLGDEVIFASLALVEAPKHQVVEFEANGQKTGNRLARIVRIQGYDTAKKQ
;
A
#
# COMPACT_ATOMS: atom_id res chain seq x y z
N MET A 1 22.81 -17.00 8.20
CA MET A 1 23.28 -15.62 7.95
C MET A 1 22.06 -14.82 7.51
N ALA A 2 21.69 -13.78 8.23
CA ALA A 2 20.57 -12.92 7.85
C ALA A 2 21.17 -11.65 7.24
N GLU A 3 21.06 -11.50 5.92
CA GLU A 3 21.34 -10.23 5.27
C GLU A 3 20.25 -9.23 5.70
N GLN A 4 20.64 -8.19 6.42
CA GLN A 4 19.76 -7.06 6.69
C GLN A 4 19.63 -6.28 5.37
N ALA A 5 18.40 -6.19 4.85
CA ALA A 5 18.09 -5.31 3.74
C ALA A 5 18.47 -3.87 4.10
N PRO A 6 19.04 -3.08 3.18
CA PRO A 6 19.45 -1.71 3.45
C PRO A 6 18.27 -0.90 3.99
N GLU A 7 18.53 -0.09 5.01
CA GLU A 7 17.55 0.85 5.55
C GLU A 7 17.08 1.80 4.44
N PHE A 8 15.79 1.78 4.16
CA PHE A 8 15.15 2.61 3.15
C PHE A 8 15.33 4.10 3.50
N MET A 9 16.27 4.75 2.81
CA MET A 9 16.57 6.18 2.98
C MET A 9 15.60 7.04 2.16
N GLY A 10 14.57 7.56 2.82
CA GLY A 10 13.72 8.65 2.31
C GLY A 10 12.44 8.20 1.59
N PRO A 11 11.40 9.05 1.53
CA PRO A 11 10.15 8.72 0.85
C PRO A 11 10.38 8.75 -0.66
N SER A 12 10.75 7.61 -1.26
CA SER A 12 10.45 7.45 -2.67
C SER A 12 8.93 7.25 -2.77
N ASP A 13 8.27 8.20 -3.43
CA ASP A 13 6.85 8.09 -3.81
C ASP A 13 6.76 7.28 -5.13
N HIS A 14 7.58 6.23 -5.30
CA HIS A 14 7.53 5.44 -6.52
C HIS A 14 6.19 4.69 -6.54
N PRO A 15 5.48 4.63 -7.68
CA PRO A 15 4.17 3.97 -7.76
C PRO A 15 4.22 2.48 -7.47
N LEU A 16 5.40 1.85 -7.46
CA LEU A 16 5.62 0.45 -7.10
C LEU A 16 6.26 0.25 -5.73
N ASP A 17 6.57 1.32 -4.99
CA ASP A 17 7.10 1.16 -3.65
C ASP A 17 6.05 0.50 -2.75
N PRO A 18 6.49 -0.41 -1.85
CA PRO A 18 5.57 -1.07 -0.94
C PRO A 18 4.79 -0.04 -0.11
N PRO A 19 3.59 -0.40 0.37
CA PRO A 19 2.78 0.52 1.18
C PRO A 19 3.57 1.02 2.40
N SER A 20 3.56 2.33 2.63
CA SER A 20 4.24 2.92 3.78
C SER A 20 3.53 2.53 5.09
N ARG A 21 4.20 2.76 6.23
CA ARG A 21 3.58 2.54 7.55
C ARG A 21 2.32 3.39 7.73
N GLU A 22 2.35 4.62 7.22
CA GLU A 22 1.24 5.57 7.25
C GLU A 22 0.08 5.09 6.36
N GLU A 23 0.37 4.58 5.17
CA GLU A 23 -0.65 4.00 4.27
C GLU A 23 -1.31 2.77 4.90
N ILE A 24 -0.52 1.88 5.50
CA ILE A 24 -1.01 0.70 6.22
C ILE A 24 -1.93 1.11 7.38
N ALA A 25 -1.49 2.05 8.22
CA ALA A 25 -2.27 2.54 9.35
C ALA A 25 -3.56 3.25 8.92
N ALA A 26 -3.49 4.07 7.86
CA ALA A 26 -4.64 4.78 7.32
C ALA A 26 -5.68 3.80 6.74
N ALA A 27 -5.24 2.82 5.97
CA ALA A 27 -6.13 1.82 5.37
C ALA A 27 -6.77 0.93 6.44
N GLY A 28 -5.99 0.50 7.44
CA GLY A 28 -6.51 -0.26 8.58
C GLY A 28 -7.56 0.52 9.40
N SER A 29 -7.28 1.80 9.68
CA SER A 29 -8.21 2.67 10.42
C SER A 29 -9.52 2.90 9.66
N LEU A 30 -9.44 3.09 8.34
CA LEU A 30 -10.60 3.29 7.48
C LEU A 30 -11.51 2.05 7.47
N LEU A 31 -10.91 0.85 7.41
CA LEU A 31 -11.67 -0.40 7.42
C LEU A 31 -12.28 -0.70 8.78
N LYS A 32 -11.55 -0.53 9.89
CA LYS A 32 -12.10 -0.70 11.25
C LYS A 32 -13.27 0.23 11.51
N LYS A 33 -13.20 1.48 11.06
CA LYS A 33 -14.33 2.42 11.14
C LYS A 33 -15.58 1.93 10.37
N ARG A 34 -15.40 1.23 9.25
CA ARG A 34 -16.52 0.75 8.42
C ARG A 34 -17.10 -0.59 8.88
N LEU A 35 -16.26 -1.48 9.38
CA LEU A 35 -16.62 -2.86 9.71
C LEU A 35 -16.77 -3.10 11.23
N GLY A 36 -16.47 -2.09 12.05
CA GLY A 36 -16.31 -2.25 13.50
C GLY A 36 -14.89 -2.68 13.86
N ASP A 37 -14.54 -2.62 15.15
CA ASP A 37 -13.22 -3.02 15.65
C ASP A 37 -12.99 -4.55 15.65
N GLU A 38 -13.96 -5.32 15.17
CA GLU A 38 -13.96 -6.78 15.11
C GLU A 38 -13.39 -7.33 13.78
N VAL A 39 -12.30 -6.75 13.29
CA VAL A 39 -11.64 -7.21 12.06
C VAL A 39 -10.14 -7.41 12.30
N ILE A 40 -9.64 -8.57 11.88
CA ILE A 40 -8.22 -8.88 11.86
C ILE A 40 -7.76 -8.91 10.41
N PHE A 41 -6.75 -8.10 10.09
CA PHE A 41 -6.15 -8.06 8.77
C PHE A 41 -5.02 -9.10 8.69
N ALA A 42 -5.11 -10.01 7.72
CA ALA A 42 -4.11 -11.05 7.48
C ALA A 42 -3.05 -10.58 6.47
N SER A 43 -3.44 -9.76 5.49
CA SER A 43 -2.52 -9.18 4.51
C SER A 43 -2.98 -7.81 4.02
N LEU A 44 -2.01 -6.97 3.68
CA LEU A 44 -2.19 -5.71 2.97
C LEU A 44 -1.10 -5.62 1.92
N ALA A 45 -1.50 -5.43 0.66
CA ALA A 45 -0.58 -5.33 -0.47
C ALA A 45 -0.95 -4.15 -1.37
N LEU A 46 0.06 -3.57 -2.01
CA LEU A 46 -0.14 -2.61 -3.09
C LEU A 46 -0.81 -3.31 -4.28
N VAL A 47 -1.81 -2.67 -4.87
CA VAL A 47 -2.29 -3.01 -6.19
C VAL A 47 -1.47 -2.19 -7.18
N GLU A 48 -0.53 -2.87 -7.84
CA GLU A 48 0.35 -2.24 -8.80
C GLU A 48 -0.45 -1.56 -9.92
N ALA A 49 -0.03 -0.34 -10.28
CA ALA A 49 -0.62 0.39 -11.39
C ALA A 49 -0.35 -0.36 -12.72
N PRO A 50 -1.19 -0.17 -13.75
CA PRO A 50 -0.95 -0.76 -15.06
C PRO A 50 0.43 -0.40 -15.60
N LYS A 51 1.10 -1.37 -16.22
CA LYS A 51 2.47 -1.21 -16.77
C LYS A 51 2.67 0.07 -17.59
N HIS A 52 1.71 0.42 -18.45
CA HIS A 52 1.81 1.62 -19.29
C HIS A 52 1.89 2.92 -18.46
N GLN A 53 1.18 2.99 -17.33
CA GLN A 53 1.20 4.16 -16.44
C GLN A 53 2.53 4.24 -15.68
N VAL A 54 3.07 3.09 -15.24
CA VAL A 54 4.38 3.05 -14.58
C VAL A 54 5.48 3.50 -15.55
N VAL A 55 5.47 3.00 -16.79
CA VAL A 55 6.42 3.41 -17.82
C VAL A 55 6.30 4.91 -18.13
N GLU A 56 5.08 5.45 -18.21
CA GLU A 56 4.87 6.88 -18.40
C GLU A 56 5.36 7.71 -17.20
N PHE A 57 5.16 7.21 -15.97
CA PHE A 57 5.66 7.83 -14.75
C PHE A 57 7.20 7.85 -14.70
N GLU A 58 7.85 6.76 -15.06
CA GLU A 58 9.31 6.68 -15.16
C GLU A 58 9.87 7.62 -16.24
N ALA A 59 9.18 7.73 -17.38
CA ALA A 59 9.58 8.60 -18.47
C ALA A 59 9.38 10.09 -18.15
N ASN A 60 8.24 10.45 -17.54
CA ASN A 60 7.76 11.84 -17.45
C ASN A 60 7.21 12.23 -16.07
N GLY A 61 6.74 11.28 -15.27
CA GLY A 61 6.02 11.51 -14.01
C GLY A 61 6.87 12.16 -12.93
N GLN A 62 8.15 11.78 -12.79
CA GLN A 62 9.05 12.43 -11.83
C GLN A 62 9.27 13.92 -12.12
N LYS A 63 9.20 14.35 -13.39
CA LYS A 63 9.43 15.74 -13.81
C LYS A 63 8.17 16.61 -13.73
N THR A 64 7.00 15.99 -13.86
CA THR A 64 5.70 16.68 -13.95
C THR A 64 4.96 16.72 -12.61
N GLY A 65 5.46 16.02 -11.58
CA GLY A 65 4.78 15.90 -10.29
C GLY A 65 3.50 15.06 -10.38
N ASN A 66 3.28 14.35 -11.49
CA ASN A 66 2.07 13.59 -11.72
C ASN A 66 2.13 12.29 -10.91
N ARG A 67 1.39 12.23 -9.79
CA ARG A 67 1.36 11.07 -8.89
C ARG A 67 0.30 10.08 -9.37
N LEU A 68 0.70 8.81 -9.53
CA LEU A 68 -0.27 7.75 -9.77
C LEU A 68 -1.04 7.46 -8.47
N ALA A 69 -2.34 7.15 -8.62
CA ALA A 69 -3.16 6.76 -7.48
C ALA A 69 -2.63 5.46 -6.87
N ARG A 70 -2.34 5.48 -5.57
CA ARG A 70 -1.90 4.30 -4.83
C ARG A 70 -3.11 3.59 -4.25
N ILE A 71 -3.30 2.34 -4.66
CA ILE A 71 -4.42 1.50 -4.26
C ILE A 71 -3.86 0.33 -3.45
N VAL A 72 -4.47 0.01 -2.31
CA VAL A 72 -4.10 -1.16 -1.51
C VAL A 72 -5.25 -2.16 -1.50
N ARG A 73 -4.90 -3.45 -1.53
CA ARG A 73 -5.81 -4.57 -1.31
C ARG A 73 -5.56 -5.13 0.08
N ILE A 74 -6.63 -5.26 0.85
CA ILE A 74 -6.59 -5.83 2.20
C ILE A 74 -7.36 -7.13 2.20
N GLN A 75 -6.76 -8.16 2.78
CA GLN A 75 -7.43 -9.41 3.12
C GLN A 75 -7.44 -9.55 4.64
N GLY A 76 -8.57 -9.99 5.17
CA GLY A 76 -8.78 -10.15 6.59
C GLY A 76 -10.06 -10.91 6.85
N TYR A 77 -10.32 -11.18 8.12
CA TYR A 77 -11.51 -11.88 8.57
C TYR A 77 -12.27 -11.03 9.58
N ASP A 78 -13.58 -11.07 9.42
CA ASP A 78 -14.55 -10.44 10.31
C ASP A 78 -14.81 -11.40 11.47
N THR A 79 -14.33 -11.04 12.67
CA THR A 79 -14.45 -11.90 13.85
C THR A 79 -15.90 -12.01 14.34
N ALA A 80 -16.78 -11.09 13.94
CA ALA A 80 -18.21 -11.16 14.24
C ALA A 80 -18.89 -12.30 13.46
N LYS A 81 -18.37 -12.63 12.27
CA LYS A 81 -18.99 -13.60 11.35
C LYS A 81 -18.51 -15.04 11.51
N LYS A 82 -17.51 -15.31 12.37
CA LYS A 82 -16.92 -16.66 12.59
C LYS A 82 -16.75 -17.46 11.28
N GLN A 83 -16.10 -16.86 10.28
CA GLN A 83 -15.75 -17.54 9.02
C GLN A 83 -14.25 -17.79 8.96
#